data_AF-A0A9D5FFA7-F1
#
_entry.id   AF-A0A9D5FFA7-F1
#
_cell.length_a   1.000
_cell.length_b   1.000
_cell.length_c   1.000
_cell.angle_alpha   90.00
_cell.angle_beta   90.00
_cell.angle_gamma   90.00
#
_symmetry.space_group_name_H-M   'P 1'
#
loop_
_entity.id
_entity.type
_entity.pdbx_description
1 polymer ?
#
loop_
_entity_poly.entity_id
_entity_poly.type
_entity_poly.pdbx_seq_one_letter_code
_entity_poly.pdbx_strand_id
1 'polypeptide(L)'
;MRTPAGIECPYFYGDYFRGRTTEECRLIGSKPPPAHWTPDLCRTCPVPGIVRANACEHMTLYPVIKKGFSRKKRLVKITAYCSKSKSEVATPEIGCGFCHQEIDLFEEPLE
;
A
#
# COMPACT_ATOMS: atom_id res chain seq x y z
N MET A 1 -1.57 -11.91 3.47
CA MET A 1 -0.81 -13.04 2.88
C MET A 1 0.61 -12.59 2.55
N ARG A 2 1.56 -13.52 2.42
CA ARG A 2 2.93 -13.19 1.96
C ARG A 2 2.95 -13.09 0.43
N THR A 3 3.50 -12.00 -0.08
CA THR A 3 3.72 -11.77 -1.51
C THR A 3 4.78 -12.72 -2.08
N PRO A 4 4.94 -12.80 -3.42
CA PRO A 4 6.04 -13.52 -4.06
C PRO A 4 7.44 -13.02 -3.65
N ALA A 5 7.54 -11.80 -3.10
CA ALA A 5 8.78 -11.26 -2.52
C ALA A 5 9.00 -11.67 -1.04
N GLY A 6 8.12 -12.49 -0.46
CA GLY A 6 8.21 -12.96 0.92
C GLY A 6 7.70 -11.96 1.98
N ILE A 7 7.20 -10.79 1.58
CA ILE A 7 6.73 -9.73 2.49
C ILE A 7 5.21 -9.78 2.61
N GLU A 8 4.68 -9.57 3.81
CA GLU A 8 3.23 -9.45 4.02
C GLU A 8 2.65 -8.19 3.38
N CYS A 9 1.56 -8.33 2.64
CA CYS A 9 0.83 -7.23 2.02
C CYS A 9 -0.68 -7.49 2.12
N PRO A 10 -1.49 -6.52 2.57
CA PRO A 10 -2.94 -6.69 2.66
C PRO A 10 -3.62 -6.76 1.30
N TYR A 11 -3.00 -6.18 0.26
CA TYR A 11 -3.55 -6.16 -1.10
C TYR A 11 -3.14 -7.35 -1.94
N PHE A 12 -2.27 -8.23 -1.43
CA PHE A 12 -1.90 -9.44 -2.14
C PHE A 12 -2.89 -10.56 -1.85
N TYR A 13 -3.38 -11.19 -2.91
CA TYR A 13 -4.18 -12.40 -2.83
C TYR A 13 -3.49 -13.50 -3.62
N GLY A 14 -3.44 -14.69 -3.02
CA GLY A 14 -2.94 -15.91 -3.62
C GLY A 14 -3.89 -17.06 -3.31
N ASP A 15 -4.29 -17.79 -4.34
CA ASP A 15 -5.06 -19.03 -4.25
C ASP A 15 -4.24 -20.16 -4.87
N TYR A 16 -3.88 -21.13 -4.03
CA TYR A 16 -2.98 -22.23 -4.37
C TYR A 16 -3.70 -23.55 -4.15
N PHE A 17 -4.56 -23.93 -5.09
CA PHE A 17 -5.35 -25.16 -5.01
C PHE A 17 -4.92 -26.19 -6.06
N ARG A 18 -4.39 -27.33 -5.60
CA ARG A 18 -4.12 -28.55 -6.42
C ARG A 18 -3.50 -28.27 -7.80
N GLY A 19 -2.38 -27.55 -7.83
CA GLY A 19 -1.64 -27.25 -9.07
C GLY A 19 -2.16 -26.06 -9.87
N ARG A 20 -3.24 -25.39 -9.43
CA ARG A 20 -3.63 -24.06 -9.91
C ARG A 20 -3.10 -23.01 -8.96
N THR A 21 -2.54 -21.95 -9.53
CA THR A 21 -2.02 -20.79 -8.79
C THR A 21 -2.63 -19.53 -9.38
N THR A 22 -3.49 -18.88 -8.62
CA THR A 22 -4.01 -17.55 -8.96
C THR A 22 -3.40 -16.55 -8.02
N GLU A 23 -2.67 -15.59 -8.56
CA GLU A 23 -2.08 -14.51 -7.78
C GLU A 23 -2.54 -13.17 -8.36
N GLU A 24 -2.88 -12.23 -7.49
CA GLU A 24 -3.26 -10.88 -7.89
C GLU A 24 -2.84 -9.83 -6.87
N CYS A 25 -2.64 -8.61 -7.35
CA CYS A 25 -2.58 -7.43 -6.51
C CYS A 25 -3.90 -6.68 -6.61
N ARG A 26 -4.72 -6.76 -5.55
CA ARG A 26 -6.03 -6.11 -5.48
C ARG A 26 -5.97 -4.59 -5.50
N LEU A 27 -4.82 -4.01 -5.14
CA LEU A 27 -4.60 -2.56 -5.23
C LEU A 27 -4.45 -2.09 -6.68
N ILE A 28 -3.70 -2.83 -7.51
CA ILE A 28 -3.52 -2.49 -8.93
C ILE A 28 -4.73 -2.97 -9.75
N GLY A 29 -5.24 -4.14 -9.43
CA GLY A 29 -6.36 -4.79 -10.11
C GLY A 29 -6.03 -5.24 -11.55
N SER A 30 -7.09 -5.55 -12.30
CA SER A 30 -7.01 -6.06 -13.68
C SER A 30 -6.80 -4.93 -14.70
N LYS A 31 -5.61 -4.34 -14.70
CA LYS A 31 -5.21 -3.32 -15.70
C LYS A 31 -4.63 -3.98 -16.96
N PRO A 32 -4.79 -3.39 -18.16
CA PRO A 32 -4.14 -3.90 -19.37
C PRO A 32 -2.62 -3.60 -19.39
N PRO A 33 -1.82 -4.32 -20.18
CA PRO A 33 -0.43 -3.95 -20.44
C PRO A 33 -0.29 -2.51 -20.98
N PRO A 34 0.76 -1.77 -20.57
CA PRO A 34 1.87 -2.18 -19.68
C PRO A 34 1.61 -1.96 -18.17
N ALA A 35 0.38 -1.61 -17.79
CA ALA A 35 0.00 -1.24 -16.42
C ALA A 35 -0.54 -2.42 -15.57
N HIS A 36 -0.53 -3.64 -16.11
CA HIS A 36 -0.91 -4.85 -15.38
C HIS A 36 0.09 -5.20 -14.28
N TRP A 37 -0.40 -5.79 -13.19
CA TRP A 37 0.47 -6.34 -12.14
C TRP A 37 1.19 -7.60 -12.60
N THR A 38 2.42 -7.81 -12.13
CA THR A 38 3.17 -9.07 -12.22
C THR A 38 3.91 -9.32 -10.90
N PRO A 39 4.22 -10.59 -10.57
CA PRO A 39 4.92 -10.96 -9.33
C PRO A 39 6.23 -10.20 -9.06
N ASP A 40 7.00 -9.85 -10.10
CA ASP A 40 8.28 -9.14 -9.95
C ASP A 40 8.12 -7.73 -9.36
N LEU A 41 6.96 -7.09 -9.51
CA LEU A 41 6.68 -5.78 -8.93
C LEU A 41 6.66 -5.82 -7.40
N CYS A 42 6.34 -6.96 -6.79
CA CYS A 42 6.33 -7.10 -5.33
C CYS A 42 7.72 -6.88 -4.72
N ARG A 43 8.81 -7.08 -5.48
CA ARG A 43 10.18 -6.87 -5.01
C ARG A 43 10.53 -5.40 -4.77
N THR A 44 9.83 -4.48 -5.44
CA THR A 44 10.08 -3.03 -5.37
C THR A 44 8.85 -2.23 -4.96
N CYS A 45 7.78 -2.91 -4.53
CA CYS A 45 6.53 -2.27 -4.14
C CYS A 45 6.68 -1.60 -2.76
N PRO A 46 6.41 -0.29 -2.63
CA PRO A 46 6.53 0.41 -1.34
C PRO A 46 5.33 0.15 -0.41
N VAL A 47 4.21 -0.38 -0.92
CA VAL A 47 2.94 -0.54 -0.19
C VAL A 47 3.08 -1.30 1.13
N PRO A 48 3.79 -2.45 1.21
CA PRO A 48 3.98 -3.14 2.50
C PRO A 48 4.68 -2.28 3.55
N GLY A 49 5.61 -1.41 3.14
CA GLY A 49 6.28 -0.48 4.04
C GLY A 49 5.33 0.60 4.53
N ILE A 50 4.59 1.21 3.61
CA ILE A 50 3.60 2.26 3.90
C ILE A 50 2.55 1.77 4.90
N VAL A 51 1.90 0.64 4.62
CA VAL A 51 0.82 0.12 5.49
C VAL A 51 1.34 -0.29 6.87
N ARG A 52 2.57 -0.80 6.96
CA ARG A 52 3.18 -1.14 8.26
C ARG A 52 3.51 0.09 9.08
N ALA A 53 3.96 1.17 8.43
CA ALA A 53 4.34 2.42 9.09
C ALA A 53 3.12 3.27 9.46
N ASN A 54 2.06 3.23 8.65
CA ASN A 54 0.88 4.06 8.81
C ASN A 54 -0.40 3.27 8.51
N ALA A 55 -1.18 3.02 9.57
CA ALA A 55 -2.45 2.30 9.54
C ALA A 55 -3.69 3.21 9.49
N CYS A 56 -3.55 4.48 9.05
CA CYS A 56 -4.65 5.42 8.96
C CYS A 56 -5.79 4.92 8.05
N GLU A 57 -6.98 4.72 8.61
CA GLU A 57 -8.17 4.26 7.89
C GLU A 57 -8.71 5.27 6.87
N HIS A 58 -8.40 6.56 7.05
CA HIS A 58 -8.81 7.62 6.15
C HIS A 58 -7.87 7.78 4.95
N MET A 59 -6.77 7.03 4.91
CA MET A 59 -5.76 7.13 3.84
C MET A 59 -6.01 6.08 2.76
N THR A 60 -6.21 6.56 1.53
CA THR A 60 -6.33 5.71 0.34
C THR A 60 -5.05 5.78 -0.48
N LEU A 61 -4.51 4.61 -0.85
CA LEU A 61 -3.33 4.49 -1.71
C LEU A 61 -3.75 4.30 -3.17
N TYR A 62 -3.11 5.02 -4.08
CA TYR A 62 -3.34 4.92 -5.52
C TYR A 62 -2.06 4.46 -6.22
N PRO A 63 -2.03 3.24 -6.79
CA PRO A 63 -0.85 2.74 -7.47
C PRO A 63 -0.78 3.20 -8.91
N VAL A 64 0.43 3.52 -9.35
CA VAL A 64 0.76 3.75 -10.76
C VAL A 64 2.03 2.98 -11.11
N ILE A 65 1.94 2.10 -12.11
CA ILE A 65 3.12 1.42 -12.64
C ILE A 65 3.88 2.37 -13.56
N LYS A 66 5.15 2.59 -13.26
CA LYS A 66 6.07 3.40 -14.08
C LYS A 66 7.20 2.53 -14.62
N LYS A 67 7.78 2.96 -15.75
CA LYS A 67 9.05 2.43 -16.23
C LYS A 67 10.16 2.98 -15.34
N GLY A 68 11.03 2.12 -14.85
CA GLY A 68 12.23 2.50 -14.13
C GLY A 68 13.30 3.05 -15.07
N PHE A 69 14.45 3.40 -14.50
CA PHE A 69 15.56 4.02 -15.22
C PHE A 69 16.10 3.15 -16.37
N SER A 70 16.14 1.83 -16.17
CA SER A 70 16.33 0.87 -17.27
C SER A 70 14.98 0.53 -17.89
N ARG A 71 14.84 0.70 -19.21
CA ARG A 71 13.58 0.51 -19.98
C ARG A 71 12.90 -0.86 -19.76
N LYS A 72 13.59 -1.85 -19.20
CA LYS A 72 13.09 -3.19 -18.90
C LYS A 72 12.51 -3.36 -17.49
N LYS A 73 12.83 -2.48 -16.53
CA LYS A 73 12.37 -2.61 -15.15
C LYS A 73 11.11 -1.76 -14.95
N ARG A 74 10.08 -2.35 -14.36
CA ARG A 74 8.87 -1.64 -13.93
C ARG A 74 8.90 -1.45 -12.42
N LEU A 75 8.25 -0.39 -11.94
CA LEU A 75 8.14 -0.09 -10.51
C LEU A 75 6.74 0.41 -10.16
N VAL A 76 6.34 0.19 -8.92
CA VAL A 76 5.09 0.70 -8.36
C VAL A 76 5.37 2.06 -7.72
N LYS A 77 4.73 3.12 -8.21
CA LYS A 77 4.72 4.43 -7.57
C LYS A 77 3.38 4.61 -6.87
N ILE A 78 3.38 5.17 -5.66
CA ILE A 78 2.17 5.39 -4.87
C ILE A 78 1.96 6.89 -4.72
N THR A 79 0.72 7.33 -4.94
CA THR A 79 0.20 8.58 -4.37
C THR A 79 -0.82 8.21 -3.28
N ALA A 80 -0.98 9.07 -2.28
CA ALA A 80 -1.89 8.82 -1.17
C ALA A 80 -2.77 10.03 -0.92
N TYR A 81 -4.04 9.81 -0.57
CA TYR A 81 -4.98 10.86 -0.24
C TYR A 81 -5.63 10.56 1.10
N CYS A 82 -5.75 11.57 1.95
CA CYS A 82 -6.47 11.46 3.21
C CYS A 82 -7.84 12.12 3.09
N SER A 83 -8.91 11.34 3.34
CA SER A 83 -10.28 11.84 3.28
C SER A 83 -10.62 12.82 4.43
N LYS A 84 -9.99 12.67 5.60
CA LYS A 84 -10.20 13.54 6.78
C LYS A 84 -9.57 14.93 6.57
N SER A 85 -8.31 15.00 6.13
CA SER A 85 -7.64 16.27 5.82
C SER A 85 -7.96 16.82 4.42
N LYS A 86 -8.64 16.02 3.59
CA LYS A 86 -9.01 16.35 2.20
C LYS A 86 -7.82 16.74 1.32
N SER A 87 -6.66 16.14 1.57
CA SER A 87 -5.40 16.51 0.92
C SER A 87 -4.58 15.30 0.49
N GLU A 88 -3.68 15.50 -0.46
CA GLU A 88 -2.64 14.52 -0.78
C GLU A 88 -1.67 14.39 0.40
N VAL A 89 -1.24 13.16 0.68
CA VAL A 89 -0.29 12.84 1.74
C VAL A 89 1.09 12.71 1.11
N ALA A 90 1.95 13.70 1.37
CA ALA A 90 3.29 13.79 0.78
C ALA A 90 4.21 12.61 1.18
N THR A 91 4.08 12.12 2.42
CA THR A 91 4.84 10.99 2.94
C THR A 91 3.88 9.97 3.56
N PRO A 92 3.38 9.00 2.75
CA PRO A 92 2.37 8.05 3.19
C PRO A 92 2.79 7.23 4.43
N GLU A 93 4.08 7.00 4.62
CA GLU A 93 4.65 6.32 5.79
C GLU A 93 4.46 7.09 7.10
N ILE A 94 4.33 8.42 7.03
CA ILE A 94 4.15 9.30 8.20
C ILE A 94 2.66 9.63 8.38
N GLY A 95 1.93 9.83 7.28
CA GLY A 95 0.52 10.20 7.28
C GLY A 95 0.30 11.70 7.11
N CYS A 96 -0.96 12.13 7.25
CA CYS A 96 -1.35 13.51 6.94
C CYS A 96 -1.02 14.52 8.05
N GLY A 97 -0.54 14.08 9.22
CA GLY A 97 -0.27 14.94 10.38
C GLY A 97 -1.51 15.28 11.23
N PHE A 98 -2.72 14.95 10.78
CA PHE A 98 -3.97 15.28 11.49
C PHE A 98 -4.70 14.06 12.09
N CYS A 99 -4.68 12.91 11.41
CA CYS A 99 -5.53 11.78 11.81
C CYS A 99 -5.17 11.14 13.15
N HIS A 100 -3.92 11.26 13.60
CA HIS A 100 -3.40 10.58 14.80
C HIS A 100 -2.97 11.56 15.91
N GLN A 101 -3.54 12.77 15.95
CA GLN A 101 -3.20 13.78 16.97
C GLN A 101 -3.95 13.61 18.29
N GLU A 102 -4.87 12.64 18.39
CA GLU A 102 -5.65 12.39 19.60
C GLU A 102 -4.80 11.58 20.59
N ILE A 103 -4.02 12.28 21.39
CA ILE A 103 -3.53 11.77 22.68
C ILE A 103 -4.25 12.61 23.74
N ASP A 104 -5.32 12.06 24.29
CA ASP A 104 -6.04 12.66 25.41
C ASP A 104 -5.31 12.28 26.71
N LEU A 105 -4.52 13.20 27.27
CA LEU A 105 -3.66 12.98 28.44
C LEU A 105 -4.27 13.45 29.76
N PHE A 106 -5.59 13.52 29.87
CA PHE A 106 -6.26 13.96 31.10
C PHE A 106 -7.17 12.87 31.66
N GLU A 107 -6.57 11.88 32.35
CA GLU A 107 -7.28 11.19 33.42
C GLU A 107 -7.23 12.12 34.65
N GLU A 108 -8.34 12.79 34.94
CA GLU A 108 -8.52 13.45 36.25
C GLU A 108 -8.50 12.36 37.34
N PRO A 109 -7.77 12.55 38.45
CA PRO A 109 -7.77 11.57 39.54
C PRO A 109 -9.18 11.47 40.10
N LEU A 110 -9.71 10.25 40.19
CA LEU A 110 -10.93 9.96 40.94
C LEU A 110 -10.71 10.34 42.41
N GLU A 111 -11.39 11.39 42.89
CA GLU A 111 -11.53 11.71 44.31
C GLU A 111 -12.39 10.66 45.05
#